data_AF-G5QL73-F1
#
_entry.id   AF-G5QL73-F1
#
_cell.length_a   1.000
_cell.length_b   1.000
_cell.length_c   1.000
_cell.angle_alpha   90.00
_cell.angle_beta   90.00
_cell.angle_gamma   90.00
#
_symmetry.space_group_name_H-M   'P 1'
#
loop_
_entity.id
_entity.type
_entity.pdbx_description
1 polymer ?
#
loop_
_entity_poly.entity_id
_entity_poly.type
_entity_poly.pdbx_seq_one_letter_code
_entity_poly.pdbx_strand_id
1 'polypeptide(L)'
;MTALRQQLGLPEGKKIVLYSGNIGEKQGLEKVIDAAERLRDRPLIFAIVGQGGGKARLENMARERGLPNIKFLPLQPYDALPALLKMGDCHLVVQKRGAADAVLPSKLTNILAVGGNAVIV
;
A
#
# COMPACT_ATOMS: atom_id res chain seq x y z
N MET A 1 -6.24 19.00 2.97
CA MET A 1 -6.10 17.72 3.68
C MET A 1 -7.27 16.84 3.31
N THR A 2 -7.07 15.55 3.02
CA THR A 2 -8.17 14.65 2.62
C THR A 2 -8.83 14.07 3.87
N ALA A 3 -10.15 14.24 4.02
CA ALA A 3 -10.94 13.69 5.14
C ALA A 3 -10.69 12.19 5.38
N LEU A 4 -10.40 11.45 4.31
CA LEU A 4 -10.11 10.03 4.34
C LEU A 4 -8.84 9.66 5.15
N ARG A 5 -7.80 10.49 5.16
CA ARG A 5 -6.56 10.23 5.94
C ARG A 5 -6.86 10.15 7.44
N GLN A 6 -7.68 11.09 7.92
CA GLN A 6 -8.09 11.15 9.32
C GLN A 6 -9.04 10.02 9.67
N GLN A 7 -10.01 9.72 8.79
CA GLN A 7 -10.93 8.58 8.97
C GLN A 7 -10.19 7.24 9.09
N LEU A 8 -9.11 7.06 8.33
CA LEU A 8 -8.28 5.85 8.38
C LEU A 8 -7.24 5.88 9.52
N GLY A 9 -7.21 6.95 10.33
CA GLY A 9 -6.29 7.13 11.46
C GLY A 9 -4.82 7.08 11.06
N LEU A 10 -4.46 7.63 9.90
CA LEU A 10 -3.08 7.71 9.44
C LEU A 10 -2.41 8.95 10.06
N PRO A 11 -1.19 8.81 10.62
CA PRO A 11 -0.52 9.88 11.37
C PRO A 11 -0.25 11.07 10.48
N GLU A 12 -0.32 12.27 11.03
CA GLU A 12 0.07 13.51 10.35
C GLU A 12 1.59 13.63 10.21
N GLY A 13 2.07 14.47 9.29
CA GLY A 13 3.50 14.72 9.06
C GLY A 13 4.28 13.56 8.41
N LYS A 14 3.71 12.36 8.32
CA LYS A 14 4.31 11.22 7.59
C LYS A 14 3.87 11.17 6.13
N LYS A 15 4.78 10.77 5.25
CA LYS A 15 4.50 10.44 3.85
C LYS A 15 3.87 9.06 3.75
N ILE A 16 2.86 8.92 2.89
CA ILE A 16 2.07 7.71 2.74
C ILE A 16 2.58 6.91 1.55
N VAL A 17 3.15 5.74 1.84
CA VAL A 17 3.46 4.71 0.85
C VAL A 17 2.26 3.78 0.78
N LEU A 18 1.49 3.87 -0.29
CA LEU A 18 0.19 3.22 -0.43
C LEU A 18 0.28 1.97 -1.31
N TYR A 19 -0.17 0.84 -0.78
CA TYR A 19 -0.59 -0.30 -1.58
C TYR A 19 -2.12 -0.39 -1.53
N SER A 20 -2.77 -0.48 -2.69
CA SER A 20 -4.22 -0.67 -2.79
C SER A 20 -4.53 -1.83 -3.71
N GLY A 21 -5.12 -2.92 -3.19
CA GLY A 21 -5.47 -4.07 -4.01
C GLY A 21 -5.63 -5.40 -3.26
N ASN A 22 -5.75 -6.48 -4.04
CA ASN A 22 -5.88 -7.84 -3.51
C ASN A 22 -4.57 -8.33 -2.87
N ILE A 23 -4.64 -8.75 -1.61
CA ILE A 23 -3.50 -9.21 -0.80
C ILE A 23 -3.38 -10.74 -0.92
N GLY A 24 -2.78 -11.20 -2.02
CA GLY A 24 -2.55 -12.63 -2.25
C GLY A 24 -1.26 -13.14 -1.59
N GLU A 25 -1.26 -14.40 -1.12
CA GLU A 25 -0.11 -15.05 -0.46
C GLU A 25 1.18 -15.10 -1.29
N LYS A 26 1.08 -14.99 -2.62
CA LYS A 26 2.20 -15.09 -3.56
C LYS A 26 2.48 -13.80 -4.32
N GLN A 27 1.94 -12.66 -3.87
CA GLN A 27 2.10 -11.37 -4.56
C GLN A 27 3.40 -10.63 -4.23
N GLY A 28 4.23 -11.15 -3.32
CA GLY A 28 5.53 -10.53 -2.99
C GLY A 28 5.42 -9.32 -2.09
N LEU A 29 4.29 -9.16 -1.39
CA LEU A 29 4.06 -8.09 -0.42
C LEU A 29 4.96 -8.21 0.82
N GLU A 30 5.62 -9.36 1.02
CA GLU A 30 6.67 -9.53 2.00
C GLU A 30 7.79 -8.49 1.84
N LYS A 31 8.12 -8.11 0.59
CA LYS A 31 9.09 -7.04 0.30
C LYS A 31 8.69 -5.69 0.90
N VAL A 32 7.37 -5.44 1.01
CA VAL A 32 6.85 -4.20 1.62
C VAL A 32 7.08 -4.22 3.13
N ILE A 33 6.95 -5.40 3.77
CA ILE A 33 7.29 -5.58 5.18
C ILE A 33 8.78 -5.33 5.41
N ASP A 34 9.63 -5.91 4.56
CA ASP A 34 11.09 -5.71 4.64
C ASP A 34 11.49 -4.24 4.41
N ALA A 35 10.81 -3.55 3.49
CA ALA A 35 11.01 -2.13 3.26
C ALA A 35 10.55 -1.29 4.46
N ALA A 36 9.41 -1.62 5.06
CA ALA A 36 8.91 -0.94 6.25
C ALA A 36 9.88 -1.07 7.42
N GLU A 37 10.45 -2.27 7.63
CA GLU A 37 11.47 -2.51 8.65
C GLU A 37 12.72 -1.65 8.45
N ARG A 38 13.28 -1.64 7.23
CA ARG A 38 14.47 -0.84 6.89
C ARG A 38 14.25 0.67 6.96
N LEU A 39 13.00 1.11 6.85
CA LEU A 39 12.62 2.52 6.82
C LEU A 39 11.84 2.95 8.07
N ARG A 40 11.91 2.19 9.17
CA ARG A 40 11.16 2.43 10.42
C ARG A 40 11.36 3.81 11.05
N ASP A 41 12.54 4.39 10.89
CA ASP A 41 12.92 5.68 11.48
C ASP A 41 12.70 6.87 10.52
N ARG A 42 12.24 6.60 9.30
CA ARG A 42 11.90 7.65 8.34
C ARG A 42 10.48 8.17 8.60
N PRO A 43 10.15 9.42 8.21
CA PRO A 43 8.81 9.97 8.34
C PRO A 43 7.85 9.38 7.28
N LEU A 44 7.77 8.06 7.20
CA LEU A 44 6.97 7.29 6.26
C LEU A 44 5.95 6.43 7.01
N ILE A 45 4.82 6.16 6.38
CA ILE A 45 3.90 5.09 6.78
C ILE A 45 3.49 4.27 5.56
N PHE A 46 3.58 2.95 5.70
CA PHE A 46 3.12 1.99 4.72
C PHE A 46 1.65 1.68 4.98
N ALA A 47 0.77 2.18 4.13
CA ALA A 47 -0.67 1.91 4.18
C ALA A 47 -1.01 0.78 3.20
N ILE A 48 -1.38 -0.39 3.72
CA ILE A 48 -1.79 -1.55 2.92
C ILE A 48 -3.31 -1.65 2.98
N VAL A 49 -3.98 -1.30 1.89
CA VAL A 49 -5.43 -1.21 1.79
C VAL A 49 -5.96 -2.31 0.89
N GLY A 50 -6.69 -3.25 1.48
CA GLY A 50 -7.24 -4.37 0.72
C GLY A 50 -7.58 -5.59 1.56
N GLN A 51 -7.93 -6.66 0.85
CA GLN A 51 -8.27 -7.96 1.42
C GLN A 51 -7.62 -9.07 0.60
N GLY A 52 -7.52 -10.27 1.17
CA GLY A 52 -7.03 -11.47 0.50
C GLY A 52 -6.36 -12.42 1.49
N GLY A 53 -6.13 -13.67 1.06
CA GLY A 53 -5.60 -14.73 1.92
C GLY A 53 -4.22 -14.44 2.53
N GLY A 54 -3.41 -13.58 1.91
CA GLY A 54 -2.10 -13.21 2.43
C GLY A 54 -2.12 -12.19 3.58
N LYS A 55 -3.26 -11.54 3.85
CA LYS A 55 -3.33 -10.42 4.80
C LYS A 55 -2.95 -10.83 6.22
N ALA A 56 -3.56 -11.90 6.74
CA ALA A 56 -3.30 -12.36 8.11
C ALA A 56 -1.82 -12.70 8.34
N ARG A 57 -1.18 -13.34 7.35
CA ARG A 57 0.25 -13.65 7.38
C ARG A 57 1.11 -12.37 7.45
N LEU A 58 0.83 -11.38 6.62
CA LEU A 58 1.57 -10.11 6.62
C LEU A 58 1.35 -9.29 7.91
N GLU A 59 0.13 -9.30 8.44
CA GLU A 59 -0.20 -8.68 9.73
C GLU A 59 0.57 -9.34 10.88
N ASN A 60 0.67 -10.67 10.88
CA ASN A 60 1.49 -11.40 11.85
C ASN A 60 2.97 -11.04 11.72
N MET A 61 3.52 -11.04 10.50
CA MET A 61 4.92 -10.65 10.27
C MET A 61 5.23 -9.24 10.76
N ALA A 62 4.36 -8.27 10.48
CA ALA A 62 4.52 -6.89 10.94
C ALA A 62 4.46 -6.77 12.47
N ARG A 63 3.59 -7.56 13.11
CA ARG A 63 3.45 -7.61 14.57
C ARG A 63 4.66 -8.23 15.24
N GLU A 64 5.13 -9.37 14.74
CA GLU A 64 6.32 -10.08 15.24
C GLU A 64 7.58 -9.20 15.15
N ARG A 65 7.70 -8.41 14.08
CA ARG A 65 8.81 -7.46 13.90
C ARG A 65 8.60 -6.11 14.61
N GLY A 66 7.46 -5.91 15.26
CA GLY A 66 7.13 -4.69 15.99
C GLY A 66 7.18 -3.42 15.13
N LEU A 67 6.65 -3.48 13.89
CA LEU A 67 6.76 -2.39 12.92
C LEU A 67 5.74 -1.26 13.21
N PRO A 68 6.17 -0.06 13.63
CA PRO A 68 5.26 1.04 13.99
C PRO A 68 4.83 1.88 12.78
N ASN A 69 5.44 1.64 11.62
CA ASN A 69 5.29 2.42 10.39
C ASN A 69 4.51 1.68 9.31
N ILE A 70 3.72 0.67 9.68
CA ILE A 70 2.86 -0.06 8.76
C ILE A 70 1.42 -0.13 9.31
N LYS A 71 0.44 0.04 8.44
CA LYS A 71 -0.97 -0.02 8.79
C LYS A 71 -1.74 -0.82 7.75
N PHE A 72 -2.41 -1.88 8.19
CA PHE A 72 -3.34 -2.64 7.39
C PHE A 72 -4.74 -2.06 7.56
N LEU A 73 -5.37 -1.72 6.45
CA LEU A 73 -6.66 -1.03 6.41
C LEU A 73 -7.69 -1.88 5.66
N PRO A 74 -8.98 -1.75 5.99
CA PRO A 74 -10.04 -2.45 5.28
C PRO A 74 -10.13 -1.96 3.83
N LEU A 75 -10.70 -2.80 2.96
CA LEU A 75 -11.04 -2.38 1.61
C LEU A 75 -11.98 -1.19 1.65
N GLN A 76 -11.70 -0.20 0.81
CA GLN A 76 -12.54 0.98 0.69
C GLN A 76 -13.57 0.79 -0.43
N PRO A 77 -14.76 1.40 -0.31
CA PRO A 77 -15.73 1.46 -1.40
C PRO A 77 -15.11 2.05 -2.67
N TYR A 78 -15.60 1.65 -3.84
CA TYR A 78 -15.08 2.11 -5.11
C TYR A 78 -15.16 3.65 -5.26
N ASP A 79 -16.22 4.27 -4.75
CA ASP A 79 -16.39 5.73 -4.80
C ASP A 79 -15.35 6.49 -3.96
N ALA A 80 -14.75 5.81 -2.96
CA ALA A 80 -13.65 6.37 -2.17
C ALA A 80 -12.28 6.18 -2.84
N LEU A 81 -12.20 5.41 -3.95
CA LEU A 81 -10.94 5.11 -4.63
C LEU A 81 -10.18 6.36 -5.08
N PRO A 82 -10.79 7.40 -5.69
CA PRO A 82 -10.05 8.61 -6.05
C PRO A 82 -9.45 9.32 -4.84
N ALA A 83 -10.19 9.41 -3.74
CA ALA A 83 -9.73 10.00 -2.49
C ALA A 83 -8.63 9.17 -1.84
N LEU A 84 -8.75 7.84 -1.90
CA LEU A 84 -7.73 6.90 -1.42
C LEU A 84 -6.44 7.06 -2.20
N LEU A 85 -6.53 7.12 -3.53
CA LEU A 85 -5.35 7.24 -4.37
C LEU A 85 -4.67 8.60 -4.18
N LYS A 86 -5.44 9.70 -4.15
CA LYS A 86 -4.91 11.05 -3.91
C LYS A 86 -4.21 11.23 -2.56
N MET A 87 -4.50 10.36 -1.58
CA MET A 87 -3.86 10.37 -0.27
C MET A 87 -2.44 9.76 -0.31
N GLY A 88 -2.13 8.88 -1.26
CA GLY A 88 -0.81 8.29 -1.40
C GLY A 88 0.21 9.31 -1.92
N ASP A 89 1.32 9.50 -1.21
CA ASP A 89 2.47 10.25 -1.73
C ASP A 89 3.26 9.41 -2.74
N CYS A 90 3.25 8.09 -2.54
CA CYS A 90 3.88 7.09 -3.40
C CYS A 90 3.04 5.82 -3.42
N HIS A 91 2.80 5.25 -4.59
CA HIS A 91 2.03 4.03 -4.79
C HIS A 91 2.92 2.85 -5.11
N LEU A 92 2.68 1.73 -4.43
CA LEU A 92 3.38 0.47 -4.70
C LEU A 92 2.57 -0.37 -5.68
N VAL A 93 3.17 -0.65 -6.83
CA VAL A 93 2.67 -1.63 -7.81
C VAL A 93 3.57 -2.85 -7.73
N VAL A 94 3.20 -3.79 -6.86
CA VAL A 94 3.96 -5.04 -6.68
C VAL A 94 3.57 -6.03 -7.77
N GLN A 95 4.54 -6.44 -8.59
CA GLN A 95 4.36 -7.40 -9.67
C GLN A 95 5.22 -8.64 -9.42
N LYS A 96 4.65 -9.82 -9.63
CA LYS A 96 5.42 -11.07 -9.58
C LYS A 96 6.19 -11.25 -10.89
N ARG A 97 7.45 -11.68 -10.82
CA ARG A 97 8.20 -12.20 -11.98
C ARG A 97 7.47 -13.43 -12.53
N GLY A 98 7.15 -13.39 -13.83
CA GLY A 98 6.36 -14.41 -14.55
C GLY A 98 4.93 -13.99 -14.93
N ALA A 99 4.44 -12.85 -14.44
CA ALA A 99 3.23 -12.17 -14.92
C ALA A 99 3.54 -10.79 -15.53
N ALA A 100 4.83 -10.47 -15.67
CA ALA A 100 5.34 -9.26 -16.32
C ALA A 100 5.39 -9.41 -17.85
N ASP A 101 4.55 -10.29 -18.41
CA ASP A 101 4.41 -10.46 -19.85
C ASP A 101 3.52 -9.33 -20.36
N ALA A 102 4.16 -8.26 -20.84
CA ALA A 102 3.63 -7.28 -21.80
C ALA A 102 2.28 -6.57 -21.51
N VAL A 103 1.67 -6.67 -20.31
CA VAL A 103 0.41 -5.98 -20.00
C VAL A 103 0.62 -4.83 -19.00
N LEU A 104 0.05 -3.67 -19.35
CA LEU A 104 -0.02 -2.50 -18.48
C LEU A 104 -0.72 -2.87 -17.16
N PRO A 105 -0.08 -2.69 -15.99
CA PRO A 105 -0.75 -2.96 -14.72
C PRO A 105 -1.98 -2.07 -14.56
N SER A 106 -3.15 -2.68 -14.38
CA SER A 106 -4.47 -2.00 -14.32
C SER A 106 -4.62 -0.94 -13.22
N LYS A 107 -3.71 -0.93 -12.23
CA LYS A 107 -3.68 0.07 -11.16
C LYS A 107 -2.89 1.32 -11.53
N LEU A 108 -1.92 1.19 -12.45
CA LEU A 108 -1.05 2.28 -12.83
C LEU A 108 -1.83 3.41 -13.51
N THR A 109 -2.81 3.08 -14.34
CA THR A 109 -3.70 4.06 -14.97
C THR A 109 -4.45 4.90 -13.95
N ASN A 110 -5.02 4.28 -12.91
CA ASN A 110 -5.74 5.00 -11.85
C ASN A 110 -4.80 5.87 -10.99
N ILE A 111 -3.58 5.41 -10.74
CA ILE A 111 -2.56 6.19 -10.01
C ILE A 111 -2.17 7.44 -10.82
N LEU A 112 -1.89 7.26 -12.11
CA LEU A 112 -1.51 8.36 -13.00
C LEU A 112 -2.68 9.35 -13.19
N ALA A 113 -3.92 8.87 -13.25
CA ALA A 113 -5.11 9.72 -13.37
C ALA A 113 -5.30 10.71 -12.20
N VAL A 114 -4.76 10.40 -11.02
CA VAL A 114 -4.77 11.32 -9.86
C VAL A 114 -3.47 12.11 -9.69
N GLY A 115 -2.52 11.98 -10.63
CA GLY A 115 -1.19 12.60 -10.55
C GLY A 115 -0.26 11.95 -9.52
N GLY A 116 -0.50 10.69 -9.15
CA GLY A 116 0.28 9.97 -8.14
C GLY A 116 1.60 9.42 -8.67
N ASN A 117 2.61 9.33 -7.79
CA ASN A 117 3.89 8.69 -8.10
C ASN A 117 3.78 7.18 -7.91
N ALA A 118 4.30 6.37 -8.84
CA ALA A 118 4.27 4.92 -8.76
C ALA A 118 5.68 4.32 -8.71
N VAL A 119 5.88 3.33 -7.84
CA VAL A 119 7.06 2.46 -7.77
C VAL A 119 6.62 1.04 -8.13
N ILE A 120 7.24 0.47 -9.15
CA ILE A 120 6.94 -0.86 -9.69
C ILE A 120 8.06 -1.82 -9.25
N VAL A 121 7.72 -2.91 -8.55
CA VAL A 121 8.68 -3.81 -7.84
C VAL A 121 8.28 -5.28 -7.81
#